data_AF-A0A7X9ECV8-F1
#
_entry.id   AF-A0A7X9ECV8-F1
#
_cell.length_a   1.000
_cell.length_b   1.000
_cell.length_c   1.000
_cell.angle_alpha   90.00
_cell.angle_beta   90.00
_cell.angle_gamma   90.00
#
_symmetry.space_group_name_H-M   'P 1'
#
loop_
_entity.id
_entity.type
_entity.pdbx_description
1 polymer ?
#
loop_
_entity_poly.entity_id
_entity_poly.type
_entity_poly.pdbx_seq_one_letter_code
_entity_poly.pdbx_strand_id
1 'polypeptide(L)'
;YLTQIIDYIKINFSYIFEGNVPASIKGNYEIIAVIEGYTKDNEITKTIWKKVFPVIKKTYIEANKENISIDKTAIIKLAEYEEYARSIMQAIKVNSSARLSVQMNVDLTADIDEVFTQEKMSPSIEMPLNVSYFTISKLNNEEKPGIIEETRQVEVPADMKKIILCGMIIGILIVSLLFIIIFTIEPTEEHIYIKKFTKIFKNHGNRLVALKSKIDVPDKPCCNVRSIDDLVKIADELGRPVLYVYSPNYMEIDRFYVSGDTWIYILDIKDYIYSLIDRNIFSKTVIEQKEENCKTKDLPENS
;
A
#
# COMPACT_ATOMS: atom_id res chain seq x y z
N TYR A 1 6.00 -62.98 -19.30
CA TYR A 1 7.34 -63.59 -19.38
C TYR A 1 7.42 -64.77 -18.44
N LEU A 2 8.09 -65.86 -18.82
CA LEU A 2 8.31 -67.03 -17.95
C LEU A 2 9.64 -66.88 -17.22
N THR A 3 9.63 -66.91 -15.89
CA THR A 3 10.79 -66.55 -15.06
C THR A 3 11.98 -67.48 -15.26
N GLN A 4 11.73 -68.78 -15.40
CA GLN A 4 12.78 -69.82 -15.45
C GLN A 4 13.68 -69.79 -16.69
N ILE A 5 13.27 -69.06 -17.74
CA ILE A 5 14.00 -68.99 -19.02
C ILE A 5 14.64 -67.61 -19.25
N ILE A 6 14.59 -66.73 -18.25
CA ILE A 6 15.17 -65.38 -18.34
C ILE A 6 16.54 -65.40 -17.65
N ASP A 7 17.58 -65.18 -18.43
CA ASP A 7 18.94 -65.02 -17.92
C ASP A 7 19.14 -63.60 -17.34
N TYR A 8 18.82 -62.58 -18.14
CA TYR A 8 18.87 -61.18 -17.74
C TYR A 8 17.81 -60.34 -18.45
N ILE A 9 17.52 -59.19 -17.85
CA ILE A 9 16.65 -58.16 -18.40
C ILE A 9 17.50 -56.94 -18.69
N LYS A 10 17.52 -56.52 -19.96
CA LYS A 10 18.16 -55.27 -20.39
C LYS A 10 17.12 -54.16 -20.38
N ILE A 11 17.35 -53.14 -19.55
CA ILE A 11 16.48 -51.97 -19.43
C ILE A 11 17.23 -50.77 -19.99
N ASN A 12 16.62 -50.05 -20.93
CA ASN A 12 17.15 -48.79 -21.44
C ASN A 12 16.30 -47.66 -20.86
N PHE A 13 16.95 -46.76 -20.13
CA PHE A 13 16.38 -45.50 -19.71
C PHE A 13 16.88 -44.40 -20.63
N SER A 14 15.95 -43.59 -21.12
CA SER A 14 16.23 -42.39 -21.90
C SER A 14 15.49 -41.25 -21.24
N TYR A 15 16.22 -40.21 -20.88
CA TYR A 15 15.69 -38.98 -20.31
C TYR A 15 16.16 -37.82 -21.17
N ILE A 16 15.21 -36.98 -21.61
CA ILE A 16 15.50 -35.82 -22.44
C ILE A 16 14.98 -34.59 -21.70
N PHE A 17 15.86 -33.62 -21.51
CA PHE A 17 15.50 -32.26 -21.12
C PHE A 17 15.55 -31.39 -22.38
N GLU A 18 14.42 -30.74 -22.69
CA GLU A 18 14.30 -29.82 -23.83
C GLU A 18 13.97 -28.42 -23.35
N GLY A 19 14.73 -27.43 -23.80
CA GLY A 19 14.56 -26.02 -23.48
C GLY A 19 14.53 -25.15 -24.74
N ASN A 20 13.79 -24.04 -24.68
CA ASN A 20 13.73 -23.07 -25.79
C ASN A 20 14.95 -22.12 -25.85
N VAL A 21 15.75 -22.09 -24.79
CA VAL A 21 16.94 -21.25 -24.64
C VAL A 21 18.07 -22.03 -23.95
N PRO A 22 19.34 -21.70 -24.21
CA PRO A 22 20.46 -22.32 -23.49
C PRO A 22 20.35 -22.07 -21.98
N ALA A 23 20.49 -23.13 -21.20
CA ALA A 23 20.45 -23.07 -19.74
C ALA A 23 21.73 -23.67 -19.14
N SER A 24 22.17 -23.12 -18.01
CA SER A 24 23.18 -23.75 -17.18
C SER A 24 22.51 -24.87 -16.37
N ILE A 25 22.66 -26.10 -16.84
CA ILE A 25 22.00 -27.27 -16.26
C ILE A 25 23.01 -28.01 -15.38
N LYS A 26 22.64 -28.19 -14.12
CA LYS A 26 23.42 -28.92 -13.10
C LYS A 26 22.54 -29.93 -12.43
N GLY A 27 23.08 -31.10 -12.13
CA GLY A 27 22.27 -32.12 -11.46
C GLY A 27 22.96 -33.45 -11.34
N ASN A 28 22.16 -34.46 -11.05
CA ASN A 28 22.64 -35.81 -10.91
C ASN A 28 21.60 -36.82 -11.36
N TYR A 29 22.10 -37.99 -11.73
CA TYR A 29 21.27 -39.15 -11.97
C TYR A 29 21.85 -40.39 -11.28
N GLU A 30 20.99 -41.34 -10.97
CA GLU A 30 21.36 -42.66 -10.51
C GLU A 30 20.35 -43.69 -11.01
N ILE A 31 20.77 -44.96 -11.09
CA ILE A 31 19.85 -46.07 -11.32
C ILE A 31 19.93 -47.00 -10.12
N ILE A 32 18.80 -47.27 -9.51
CA ILE A 32 18.68 -48.14 -8.35
C ILE A 32 17.71 -49.27 -8.63
N ALA A 33 18.01 -50.43 -8.06
CA ALA A 33 17.13 -51.58 -7.99
C ALA A 33 16.62 -51.70 -6.56
N VAL A 34 15.31 -51.71 -6.40
CA VAL A 34 14.63 -51.76 -5.11
C VAL A 34 13.90 -53.09 -5.02
N ILE A 35 14.28 -53.92 -4.07
CA ILE A 35 13.49 -55.09 -3.70
C ILE A 35 12.58 -54.69 -2.55
N GLU A 36 11.29 -54.98 -2.70
CA GLU A 36 10.30 -54.74 -1.67
C GLU A 36 9.51 -56.01 -1.39
N GLY A 37 9.47 -56.40 -0.11
CA GLY A 37 8.55 -57.42 0.39
C GLY A 37 7.31 -56.78 0.97
N TYR A 38 6.15 -57.21 0.51
CA TYR A 38 4.86 -56.64 0.88
C TYR A 38 3.81 -57.72 1.15
N THR A 39 2.79 -57.33 1.90
CA THR A 39 1.53 -58.07 2.03
C THR A 39 0.39 -57.22 1.51
N LYS A 40 -0.65 -57.86 0.98
CA LYS A 40 -1.90 -57.21 0.61
C LYS A 40 -2.95 -57.60 1.65
N ASP A 41 -3.41 -56.61 2.39
CA ASP A 41 -4.57 -56.74 3.26
C ASP A 41 -5.71 -55.93 2.62
N ASN A 42 -6.69 -56.63 2.04
CA ASN A 42 -7.67 -56.08 1.11
C ASN A 42 -7.00 -55.34 -0.08
N GLU A 43 -7.19 -54.02 -0.19
CA GLU A 43 -6.59 -53.16 -1.23
C GLU A 43 -5.35 -52.39 -0.74
N ILE A 44 -5.02 -52.47 0.54
CA ILE A 44 -3.89 -51.75 1.10
C ILE A 44 -2.65 -52.64 1.00
N THR A 45 -1.72 -52.21 0.14
CA THR A 45 -0.41 -52.86 0.04
C THR A 45 0.48 -52.32 1.16
N LYS A 46 0.88 -53.19 2.09
CA LYS A 46 1.77 -52.84 3.21
C LYS A 46 3.16 -53.39 2.98
N THR A 47 4.14 -52.50 2.87
CA THR A 47 5.56 -52.86 2.81
C THR A 47 6.03 -53.40 4.17
N ILE A 48 6.62 -54.59 4.17
CA ILE A 48 7.18 -55.25 5.35
C ILE A 48 8.68 -54.98 5.44
N TRP A 49 9.37 -55.04 4.30
CA TRP A 49 10.80 -54.77 4.21
C TRP A 49 11.15 -54.24 2.83
N LYS A 50 12.26 -53.50 2.77
CA LYS A 50 12.76 -52.89 1.54
C LYS A 50 14.28 -52.89 1.55
N LYS A 51 14.89 -53.19 0.41
CA LYS A 51 16.33 -53.08 0.18
C LYS A 51 16.60 -52.36 -1.12
N VAL A 52 17.58 -51.46 -1.09
CA VAL A 52 18.01 -50.68 -2.27
C VAL A 52 19.41 -51.12 -2.67
N PHE A 53 19.60 -51.36 -3.96
CA PHE A 53 20.85 -51.74 -4.60
C PHE A 53 21.22 -50.67 -5.64
N PRO A 54 22.40 -50.04 -5.55
CA PRO A 54 22.86 -49.12 -6.58
C PRO A 54 23.27 -49.93 -7.82
N VAL A 55 22.56 -49.74 -8.94
CA VAL A 55 22.90 -50.35 -10.24
C VAL A 55 23.89 -49.46 -10.97
N ILE A 56 23.58 -48.15 -11.05
CA ILE A 56 24.51 -47.11 -11.48
C ILE A 56 24.61 -46.11 -10.34
N LYS A 57 25.83 -45.86 -9.87
CA LYS A 57 26.10 -44.90 -8.81
C LYS A 57 25.71 -43.49 -9.24
N LYS A 58 25.33 -42.68 -8.25
CA LYS A 58 25.04 -41.26 -8.42
C LYS A 58 26.14 -40.55 -9.20
N THR A 59 25.78 -40.03 -10.36
CA THR A 59 26.69 -39.38 -11.30
C THR A 59 26.23 -37.94 -11.51
N TYR A 60 27.16 -37.00 -11.38
CA TYR A 60 26.90 -35.58 -11.56
C TYR A 60 26.96 -35.20 -13.04
N ILE A 61 26.10 -34.27 -13.45
CA ILE A 61 26.05 -33.69 -14.79
C ILE A 61 26.11 -32.17 -14.64
N GLU A 62 26.94 -31.55 -15.46
CA GLU A 62 26.98 -30.11 -15.66
C GLU A 62 27.15 -29.83 -17.15
N ALA A 63 26.25 -29.04 -17.71
CA ALA A 63 26.30 -28.63 -19.11
C ALA A 63 25.59 -27.29 -19.29
N ASN A 64 26.09 -26.48 -20.22
CA ASN A 64 25.45 -25.24 -20.63
C ASN A 64 24.97 -25.40 -22.08
N LYS A 65 23.71 -25.83 -22.24
CA LYS A 65 23.09 -26.20 -23.53
C LYS A 65 21.57 -26.02 -23.45
N GLU A 66 20.93 -25.95 -24.61
CA GLU A 66 19.45 -25.94 -24.73
C GLU A 66 18.87 -27.30 -24.30
N ASN A 67 19.48 -28.40 -24.77
CA ASN A 67 18.95 -29.75 -24.60
C ASN A 67 20.00 -30.70 -24.02
N ILE A 68 19.57 -31.62 -23.15
CA ILE A 68 20.41 -32.69 -22.59
C ILE A 68 19.69 -34.03 -22.73
N SER A 69 20.41 -35.05 -23.19
CA SER A 69 19.95 -36.44 -23.16
C SER A 69 20.79 -37.27 -22.20
N ILE A 70 20.13 -38.08 -21.38
CA ILE A 70 20.74 -39.06 -20.50
C ILE A 70 20.24 -40.45 -20.89
N ASP A 71 21.07 -41.17 -21.66
CA ASP A 71 20.79 -42.53 -22.10
C ASP A 71 21.63 -43.52 -21.31
N LYS A 72 20.97 -44.41 -20.57
CA LYS A 72 21.62 -45.40 -19.72
C LYS A 72 20.95 -46.76 -19.83
N THR A 73 21.80 -47.78 -19.89
CA THR A 73 21.36 -49.17 -19.91
C THR A 73 21.67 -49.82 -18.56
N ALA A 74 20.67 -50.46 -17.97
CA ALA A 74 20.81 -51.33 -16.80
C ALA A 74 20.62 -52.78 -17.23
N ILE A 75 21.52 -53.66 -16.81
CA ILE A 75 21.41 -55.11 -16.99
C ILE A 75 21.08 -55.72 -15.64
N ILE A 76 19.93 -56.38 -15.56
CA ILE A 76 19.37 -56.90 -14.32
C ILE A 76 19.28 -58.42 -14.42
N LYS A 77 20.03 -59.13 -13.59
CA LYS A 77 19.94 -60.59 -13.48
C LYS A 77 18.89 -60.94 -12.43
N LEU A 78 17.69 -61.28 -12.89
CA LEU A 78 16.53 -61.45 -12.02
C LEU A 78 16.79 -62.50 -10.90
N ALA A 79 17.50 -63.58 -11.21
CA ALA A 79 17.85 -64.65 -10.29
C ALA A 79 18.56 -64.15 -9.02
N GLU A 80 19.48 -63.19 -9.13
CA GLU A 80 20.24 -62.65 -7.99
C GLU A 80 19.30 -61.95 -6.97
N TYR A 81 18.29 -61.24 -7.48
CA TYR A 81 17.30 -60.56 -6.64
C TYR A 81 16.27 -61.53 -6.04
N GLU A 82 15.92 -62.60 -6.76
CA GLU A 82 15.04 -63.66 -6.25
C GLU A 82 15.69 -64.45 -5.11
N GLU A 83 16.96 -64.82 -5.26
CA GLU A 83 17.73 -65.49 -4.20
C GLU A 83 17.84 -64.60 -2.96
N TYR A 84 18.12 -63.31 -3.15
CA TYR A 84 18.16 -62.36 -2.03
C TYR A 84 16.80 -62.25 -1.33
N ALA A 85 15.71 -62.08 -2.08
CA ALA A 85 14.36 -62.00 -1.50
C ALA A 85 14.00 -63.27 -0.72
N ARG A 86 14.34 -64.44 -1.25
CA ARG A 86 14.14 -65.73 -0.58
C ARG A 86 14.95 -65.84 0.72
N SER A 87 16.20 -65.39 0.70
CA SER A 87 17.06 -65.39 1.90
C SER A 87 16.49 -64.52 3.02
N ILE A 88 15.94 -63.34 2.68
CA ILE A 88 15.28 -62.47 3.65
C ILE A 88 14.03 -63.13 4.19
N MET A 89 13.14 -63.62 3.33
CA MET A 89 11.90 -64.29 3.76
C MET A 89 12.17 -65.46 4.71
N GLN A 90 13.21 -66.24 4.43
CA GLN A 90 13.64 -67.34 5.29
C GLN A 90 14.19 -66.85 6.64
N ALA A 91 14.99 -65.78 6.63
CA ALA A 91 15.57 -65.20 7.84
C ALA A 91 14.50 -64.58 8.76
N ILE A 92 13.54 -63.84 8.19
CA ILE A 92 12.48 -63.17 8.96
C ILE A 92 11.31 -64.10 9.29
N LYS A 93 11.26 -65.30 8.69
CA LYS A 93 10.16 -66.28 8.80
C LYS A 93 8.77 -65.69 8.48
N VAL A 94 8.72 -64.70 7.60
CA VAL A 94 7.48 -64.07 7.13
C VAL A 94 7.24 -64.47 5.69
N ASN A 95 6.06 -65.05 5.44
CA ASN A 95 5.61 -65.29 4.07
C ASN A 95 5.06 -63.98 3.50
N SER A 96 5.76 -63.41 2.52
CA SER A 96 5.41 -62.13 1.88
C SER A 96 5.60 -62.24 0.38
N SER A 97 4.85 -61.45 -0.39
CA SER A 97 5.12 -61.28 -1.81
C SER A 97 6.30 -60.34 -1.98
N ALA A 98 7.11 -60.53 -3.03
CA ALA A 98 8.24 -59.67 -3.32
C ALA A 98 8.12 -59.08 -4.73
N ARG A 99 8.56 -57.83 -4.89
CA ARG A 99 8.72 -57.17 -6.20
C ARG A 99 10.08 -56.49 -6.30
N LEU A 100 10.55 -56.39 -7.53
CA LEU A 100 11.73 -55.63 -7.93
C LEU A 100 11.28 -54.42 -8.74
N SER A 101 11.65 -53.24 -8.27
CA SER A 101 11.44 -51.97 -8.96
C SER A 101 12.80 -51.41 -9.37
N VAL A 102 13.05 -51.27 -10.67
CA VAL A 102 14.27 -50.63 -11.19
C VAL A 102 13.90 -49.23 -11.63
N GLN A 103 14.50 -48.22 -11.03
CA GLN A 103 14.17 -46.82 -11.27
C GLN A 103 15.42 -46.00 -11.57
N MET A 104 15.28 -45.05 -12.50
CA MET A 104 16.27 -44.02 -12.75
C MET A 104 15.81 -42.75 -12.06
N ASN A 105 16.58 -42.27 -11.09
CA ASN A 105 16.30 -40.99 -10.44
C ASN A 105 17.10 -39.91 -11.15
N VAL A 106 16.43 -38.85 -11.57
CA VAL A 106 17.02 -37.68 -12.21
C VAL A 106 16.60 -36.45 -11.40
N ASP A 107 17.59 -35.70 -10.92
CA ASP A 107 17.41 -34.42 -10.22
C ASP A 107 18.27 -33.39 -10.93
N LEU A 108 17.62 -32.47 -11.65
CA LEU A 108 18.26 -31.43 -12.44
C LEU A 108 17.80 -30.06 -11.96
N THR A 109 18.72 -29.11 -12.04
CA THR A 109 18.47 -27.69 -11.85
C THR A 109 18.92 -26.99 -13.12
N ALA A 110 18.01 -26.26 -13.77
CA ALA A 110 18.32 -25.39 -14.89
C ALA A 110 18.32 -23.93 -14.41
N ASP A 111 19.37 -23.19 -14.77
CA ASP A 111 19.52 -21.76 -14.50
C ASP A 111 19.51 -21.01 -15.84
N ILE A 112 18.51 -20.15 -16.01
CA ILE A 112 18.27 -19.32 -17.19
C ILE A 112 18.14 -17.88 -16.69
N ASP A 113 19.12 -17.03 -17.00
CA ASP A 113 19.12 -15.59 -16.65
C ASP A 113 18.71 -15.32 -15.19
N GLU A 114 19.32 -16.03 -14.23
CA GLU A 114 19.08 -15.94 -12.77
C GLU A 114 17.72 -16.51 -12.29
N VAL A 115 16.95 -17.15 -13.18
CA VAL A 115 15.74 -17.91 -12.85
C VAL A 115 16.09 -19.39 -12.74
N PHE A 116 15.95 -19.93 -11.52
CA PHE A 116 16.21 -21.34 -11.22
C PHE A 116 14.95 -22.18 -11.37
N THR A 117 15.05 -23.29 -12.10
CA THR A 117 14.01 -24.32 -12.17
C THR A 117 14.59 -25.65 -11.72
N GLN A 118 13.88 -26.37 -10.86
CA GLN A 118 14.26 -27.71 -10.42
C GLN A 118 13.31 -28.75 -11.00
N GLU A 119 13.89 -29.73 -11.70
CA GLU A 119 13.18 -30.83 -12.33
C GLU A 119 13.55 -32.16 -11.67
N LYS A 120 12.53 -32.92 -11.29
CA LYS A 120 12.67 -34.24 -10.67
C LYS A 120 11.82 -35.28 -11.38
N MET A 121 12.46 -36.35 -11.79
CA MET A 121 11.81 -37.49 -12.44
C MET A 121 12.37 -38.82 -11.94
N SER A 122 11.48 -39.80 -11.80
CA SER A 122 11.82 -41.15 -11.36
C SER A 122 11.06 -42.20 -12.17
N PRO A 123 11.30 -42.32 -13.50
CA PRO A 123 10.76 -43.41 -14.30
C PRO A 123 11.20 -44.75 -13.72
N SER A 124 10.27 -45.69 -13.63
CA SER A 124 10.53 -47.00 -13.02
C SER A 124 9.86 -48.13 -13.77
N ILE A 125 10.45 -49.31 -13.59
CA ILE A 125 9.94 -50.57 -14.09
C ILE A 125 9.74 -51.52 -12.92
N GLU A 126 8.56 -52.11 -12.81
CA GLU A 126 8.23 -53.08 -11.75
C GLU A 126 8.04 -54.49 -12.29
N MET A 127 8.58 -55.44 -11.53
CA MET A 127 8.57 -56.87 -11.81
C MET A 127 8.29 -57.64 -10.52
N PRO A 128 7.24 -58.48 -10.45
CA PRO A 128 7.06 -59.38 -9.31
C PRO A 128 8.16 -60.46 -9.30
N LEU A 129 8.60 -60.85 -8.10
CA LEU A 129 9.62 -61.87 -7.86
C LEU A 129 8.98 -63.16 -7.32
N ASN A 130 9.66 -64.30 -7.48
CA ASN A 130 9.21 -65.61 -6.98
C ASN A 130 7.87 -66.07 -7.57
N VAL A 131 7.58 -65.68 -8.81
CA VAL A 131 6.41 -66.12 -9.58
C VAL A 131 6.86 -66.91 -10.81
N SER A 132 6.05 -67.84 -11.30
CA SER A 132 6.39 -68.65 -12.48
C SER A 132 6.32 -67.84 -13.79
N TYR A 133 5.46 -66.82 -13.82
CA TYR A 133 5.34 -65.87 -14.92
C TYR A 133 5.01 -64.48 -14.40
N PHE A 134 5.39 -63.45 -15.16
CA PHE A 134 5.14 -62.06 -14.81
C PHE A 134 4.93 -61.14 -16.01
N THR A 135 4.39 -59.96 -15.72
CA THR A 135 4.31 -58.82 -16.64
C THR A 135 5.20 -57.71 -16.10
N ILE A 136 5.77 -56.93 -17.00
CA ILE A 136 6.60 -55.77 -16.68
C ILE A 136 5.73 -54.53 -16.75
N SER A 137 5.62 -53.80 -15.64
CA SER A 137 4.87 -52.54 -15.57
C SER A 137 5.83 -51.37 -15.67
N LYS A 138 5.52 -50.39 -16.52
CA LYS A 138 6.23 -49.10 -16.58
C LYS A 138 5.45 -48.06 -15.78
N LEU A 139 6.14 -47.30 -14.95
CA LEU A 139 5.57 -46.26 -14.09
C LEU A 139 6.36 -44.96 -14.26
N ASN A 140 5.67 -43.83 -14.07
CA ASN A 140 6.26 -42.48 -14.11
C ASN A 140 6.99 -42.17 -15.43
N ASN A 141 6.48 -42.66 -16.56
CA ASN A 141 7.03 -42.46 -17.90
C ASN A 141 6.29 -41.35 -18.70
N GLU A 142 5.64 -40.43 -17.99
CA GLU A 142 4.86 -39.33 -18.57
C GLU A 142 5.75 -38.11 -18.84
N GLU A 143 5.47 -37.39 -19.93
CA GLU A 143 6.08 -36.09 -20.20
C GLU A 143 5.57 -35.05 -19.20
N LYS A 144 6.48 -34.30 -18.59
CA LYS A 144 6.15 -33.19 -17.70
C LYS A 144 6.41 -31.86 -18.43
N PRO A 145 5.36 -31.15 -18.89
CA PRO A 145 5.55 -29.81 -19.46
C PRO A 145 5.91 -28.82 -18.34
N GLY A 146 7.08 -28.20 -18.45
CA GLY A 146 7.51 -27.09 -17.61
C GLY A 146 7.34 -25.76 -18.35
N ILE A 147 6.75 -24.77 -17.70
CA ILE A 147 6.65 -23.39 -18.23
C ILE A 147 7.47 -22.50 -17.30
N ILE A 148 8.48 -21.84 -17.86
CA ILE A 148 9.25 -20.80 -17.18
C ILE A 148 8.73 -19.47 -17.69
N GLU A 149 8.03 -18.73 -16.83
CA GLU A 149 7.49 -17.42 -17.16
C GLU A 149 8.53 -16.33 -16.86
N GLU A 150 9.12 -15.77 -17.92
CA GLU A 150 9.99 -14.59 -17.81
C GLU A 150 9.12 -13.33 -17.69
N THR A 151 9.14 -12.66 -16.52
CA THR A 151 8.46 -11.37 -16.36
C THR A 151 9.29 -10.27 -17.00
N ARG A 152 9.19 -10.10 -18.31
CA ARG A 152 9.83 -8.99 -19.02
C ARG A 152 9.13 -7.69 -18.66
N GLN A 153 9.82 -6.77 -18.01
CA GLN A 153 9.35 -5.39 -17.90
C GLN A 153 9.42 -4.75 -19.30
N VAL A 154 8.34 -4.89 -20.06
CA VAL A 154 8.17 -4.10 -21.28
C VAL A 154 7.84 -2.68 -20.82
N GLU A 155 8.67 -1.71 -21.19
CA GLU A 155 8.32 -0.30 -21.08
C GLU A 155 7.03 -0.08 -21.87
N VAL A 156 5.90 -0.08 -21.16
CA VAL A 156 4.61 0.22 -21.78
C VAL A 156 4.73 1.65 -22.29
N PRO A 157 4.53 1.91 -23.60
CA PRO A 157 4.54 3.26 -24.11
C PRO A 157 3.54 4.06 -23.29
N ALA A 158 4.06 5.08 -22.62
CA ALA A 158 3.31 5.93 -21.72
C ALA A 158 2.01 6.38 -22.40
N ASP A 159 0.86 5.93 -21.87
CA ASP A 159 -0.44 6.34 -22.39
C ASP A 159 -0.62 7.83 -22.09
N MET A 160 -0.25 8.65 -23.07
CA MET A 160 -0.25 10.11 -22.98
C MET A 160 -1.62 10.64 -22.54
N LYS A 161 -2.73 9.94 -22.86
CA LYS A 161 -4.07 10.34 -22.43
C LYS A 161 -4.25 10.19 -20.92
N LYS A 162 -3.75 9.11 -20.32
CA LYS A 162 -3.82 8.89 -18.87
C LYS A 162 -2.91 9.85 -18.10
N ILE A 163 -1.74 10.17 -18.65
CA ILE A 163 -0.81 11.14 -18.06
C ILE A 163 -1.42 12.55 -18.07
N ILE A 164 -2.01 12.97 -19.19
CA ILE A 164 -2.70 14.26 -19.30
C ILE A 164 -3.87 14.33 -18.32
N LEU A 165 -4.67 13.26 -18.20
CA LEU A 165 -5.80 13.21 -17.27
C LEU A 165 -5.33 13.34 -15.80
N CYS A 166 -4.27 12.61 -15.42
CA CYS A 166 -3.71 12.68 -14.07
C CYS A 166 -3.12 14.07 -13.76
N GLY A 167 -2.44 14.68 -14.74
CA GLY A 167 -1.92 16.05 -14.63
C GLY A 167 -3.02 17.09 -14.40
N MET A 168 -4.17 16.97 -15.09
CA MET A 168 -5.32 17.85 -14.88
C MET A 168 -5.88 17.73 -13.46
N ILE A 169 -6.00 16.52 -12.93
CA ILE A 169 -6.51 16.28 -11.56
C ILE A 169 -5.60 16.94 -10.52
N ILE A 170 -4.28 16.77 -10.66
CA ILE A 170 -3.29 17.39 -9.76
C ILE A 170 -3.33 18.92 -9.88
N GLY A 171 -3.45 19.46 -11.10
CA GLY A 171 -3.57 20.89 -11.31
C GLY A 171 -4.79 21.50 -10.62
N ILE A 172 -5.95 20.84 -10.71
CA ILE A 172 -7.18 21.28 -10.05
C ILE A 172 -7.04 21.28 -8.53
N LEU A 173 -6.40 20.25 -7.96
CA LEU A 173 -6.13 20.17 -6.52
C LEU A 173 -5.25 21.33 -6.04
N ILE A 174 -4.20 21.67 -6.78
CA ILE A 174 -3.31 22.79 -6.44
C ILE A 174 -4.06 24.13 -6.51
N VAL A 175 -4.86 24.36 -7.54
CA VAL A 175 -5.66 25.58 -7.67
C VAL A 175 -6.68 25.70 -6.54
N SER A 176 -7.35 24.59 -6.19
CA SER A 176 -8.28 24.54 -5.06
C SER A 176 -7.58 24.86 -3.74
N LEU A 177 -6.36 24.36 -3.53
CA LEU A 177 -5.59 24.63 -2.32
C LEU A 177 -5.20 26.11 -2.21
N LEU A 178 -4.76 26.72 -3.31
CA LEU A 178 -4.46 28.15 -3.36
C LEU A 178 -5.70 29.01 -3.06
N PHE A 179 -6.87 28.61 -3.56
CA PHE A 179 -8.11 29.33 -3.31
C PHE A 179 -8.49 29.33 -1.82
N ILE A 180 -8.33 28.19 -1.13
CA ILE A 180 -8.60 28.07 0.30
C ILE A 180 -7.66 28.98 1.10
N ILE A 181 -6.37 29.04 0.75
CA ILE A 181 -5.39 29.88 1.44
C ILE A 181 -5.78 31.36 1.33
N ILE A 182 -6.14 31.84 0.13
CA ILE A 182 -6.55 33.24 -0.06
C ILE A 182 -7.81 33.58 0.74
N PHE A 183 -8.78 32.66 0.78
CA PHE A 183 -10.07 32.92 1.43
C PHE A 183 -10.01 32.80 2.97
N THR A 184 -9.02 32.08 3.51
CA THR A 184 -8.84 31.88 4.96
C THR A 184 -8.03 33.02 5.62
N ILE A 185 -7.55 34.00 4.85
CA ILE A 185 -6.88 35.17 5.42
C ILE A 185 -7.92 36.06 6.10
N GLU A 186 -7.89 36.10 7.43
CA GLU A 186 -8.78 36.94 8.21
C GLU A 186 -8.58 38.43 7.88
N PRO A 187 -9.66 39.23 7.76
CA PRO A 187 -9.54 40.66 7.54
C PRO A 187 -8.89 41.32 8.76
N THR A 188 -7.70 41.88 8.59
CA THR A 188 -6.94 42.59 9.61
C THR A 188 -7.81 43.63 10.34
N GLU A 189 -7.68 43.72 11.67
CA GLU A 189 -8.47 44.64 12.52
C GLU A 189 -8.49 46.08 12.00
N GLU A 190 -7.41 46.51 11.36
CA GLU A 190 -7.27 47.82 10.74
C GLU A 190 -8.31 48.10 9.65
N HIS A 191 -8.62 47.10 8.81
CA HIS A 191 -9.61 47.24 7.74
C HIS A 191 -11.03 47.40 8.31
N ILE A 192 -11.32 46.73 9.43
CA ILE A 192 -12.61 46.85 10.14
C ILE A 192 -12.72 48.24 10.79
N TYR A 193 -11.64 48.74 11.40
CA TYR A 193 -11.58 50.09 11.98
C TYR A 193 -11.86 51.16 10.92
N ILE A 194 -11.12 51.14 9.80
CA ILE A 194 -11.27 52.14 8.71
C ILE A 194 -12.70 52.14 8.17
N LYS A 195 -13.31 50.97 7.97
CA LYS A 195 -14.69 50.86 7.48
C LYS A 195 -15.69 51.48 8.44
N LYS A 196 -15.55 51.25 9.76
CA LYS A 196 -16.45 51.84 10.77
C LYS A 196 -16.21 53.34 10.93
N PHE A 197 -14.95 53.78 10.99
CA PHE A 197 -14.57 55.18 11.08
C PHE A 197 -15.12 56.01 9.91
N THR A 198 -14.96 55.52 8.67
CA THR A 198 -15.49 56.19 7.47
C THR A 198 -17.01 56.33 7.51
N LYS A 199 -17.71 55.33 8.06
CA LYS A 199 -19.18 55.39 8.24
C LYS A 199 -19.60 56.51 9.20
N ILE A 200 -18.86 56.71 10.28
CA ILE A 200 -19.10 57.80 11.24
C ILE A 200 -18.90 59.16 10.57
N PHE A 201 -17.79 59.32 9.84
CA PHE A 201 -17.53 60.54 9.06
C PHE A 201 -18.61 60.82 8.02
N LYS A 202 -19.11 59.80 7.33
CA LYS A 202 -20.19 59.95 6.34
C LYS A 202 -21.52 60.38 6.99
N ASN A 203 -21.85 59.82 8.15
CA ASN A 203 -23.13 60.06 8.81
C ASN A 203 -23.19 61.42 9.52
N HIS A 204 -22.08 61.85 10.13
CA HIS A 204 -22.04 63.08 10.94
C HIS A 204 -21.17 64.18 10.34
N GLY A 205 -20.63 63.98 9.14
CA GLY A 205 -19.62 64.86 8.52
C GLY A 205 -20.03 66.33 8.40
N ASN A 206 -21.32 66.63 8.23
CA ASN A 206 -21.83 68.00 8.15
C ASN A 206 -21.70 68.78 9.49
N ARG A 207 -21.43 68.08 10.60
CA ARG A 207 -21.33 68.64 11.96
C ARG A 207 -19.90 68.56 12.52
N LEU A 208 -18.97 67.99 11.75
CA LEU A 208 -17.57 67.84 12.13
C LEU A 208 -16.73 68.98 11.54
N VAL A 209 -15.85 69.57 12.35
CA VAL A 209 -14.91 70.60 11.91
C VAL A 209 -13.48 70.16 12.23
N ALA A 210 -12.66 70.16 11.17
CA ALA A 210 -11.27 69.73 11.21
C ALA A 210 -10.35 70.88 11.62
N LEU A 211 -9.53 70.65 12.64
CA LEU A 211 -8.58 71.63 13.16
C LEU A 211 -7.16 71.29 12.72
N LYS A 212 -6.35 72.32 12.45
CA LYS A 212 -4.94 72.19 12.05
C LYS A 212 -4.00 71.97 13.23
N SER A 213 -4.42 72.30 14.45
CA SER A 213 -3.62 72.17 15.68
C SER A 213 -4.52 71.89 16.87
N LYS A 214 -3.96 71.31 17.93
CA LYS A 214 -4.65 71.14 19.22
C LYS A 214 -5.03 72.52 19.77
N ILE A 215 -6.21 72.61 20.38
CA ILE A 215 -6.64 73.82 21.08
C ILE A 215 -6.08 73.75 22.50
N ASP A 216 -5.29 74.76 22.90
CA ASP A 216 -5.00 75.02 24.31
C ASP A 216 -6.26 75.64 24.92
N VAL A 217 -7.12 74.80 25.51
CA VAL A 217 -8.27 75.30 26.27
C VAL A 217 -7.84 75.41 27.73
N PRO A 218 -7.87 76.61 28.35
CA PRO A 218 -7.49 76.78 29.74
C PRO A 218 -8.52 76.11 30.67
N ASP A 219 -8.03 75.18 31.49
CA ASP A 219 -8.56 74.64 32.76
C ASP A 219 -10.09 74.52 32.90
N LYS A 220 -10.75 73.93 31.89
CA LYS A 220 -12.16 73.51 31.99
C LYS A 220 -12.23 72.01 32.33
N PRO A 221 -13.16 71.59 33.21
CA PRO A 221 -13.33 70.19 33.53
C PRO A 221 -13.85 69.40 32.32
N CYS A 222 -13.26 68.23 32.09
CA CYS A 222 -13.55 67.37 30.93
C CYS A 222 -14.54 66.24 31.30
N CYS A 223 -15.55 66.02 30.47
CA CYS A 223 -16.47 64.90 30.57
C CYS A 223 -16.26 63.93 29.39
N ASN A 224 -16.04 62.65 29.66
CA ASN A 224 -15.90 61.64 28.62
C ASN A 224 -17.28 61.10 28.20
N VAL A 225 -17.58 61.12 26.91
CA VAL A 225 -18.86 60.71 26.33
C VAL A 225 -18.75 59.29 25.78
N ARG A 226 -19.82 58.49 25.91
CA ARG A 226 -19.80 57.06 25.54
C ARG A 226 -19.97 56.79 24.05
N SER A 227 -20.64 57.67 23.30
CA SER A 227 -20.94 57.45 21.89
C SER A 227 -20.84 58.73 21.07
N ILE A 228 -20.57 58.57 19.76
CA ILE A 228 -20.55 59.70 18.83
C ILE A 228 -21.92 60.35 18.67
N ASP A 229 -23.00 59.56 18.72
CA ASP A 229 -24.37 60.08 18.63
C ASP A 229 -24.70 61.01 19.81
N ASP A 230 -24.26 60.63 21.02
CA ASP A 230 -24.49 61.45 22.21
C ASP A 230 -23.64 62.73 22.16
N LEU A 231 -22.41 62.65 21.67
CA LEU A 231 -21.57 63.84 21.49
C LEU A 231 -22.18 64.80 20.45
N VAL A 232 -22.72 64.28 19.36
CA VAL A 232 -23.39 65.08 18.32
C VAL A 232 -24.68 65.71 18.83
N LYS A 233 -25.47 65.01 19.66
CA LYS A 233 -26.66 65.60 20.30
C LYS A 233 -26.29 66.77 21.22
N ILE A 234 -25.23 66.61 22.02
CA ILE A 234 -24.72 67.69 22.88
C ILE A 234 -24.26 68.88 22.02
N ALA A 235 -23.61 68.61 20.89
CA ALA A 235 -23.21 69.64 19.92
C ALA A 235 -24.42 70.41 19.35
N ASP A 236 -25.48 69.69 18.97
CA ASP A 236 -26.72 70.27 18.45
C ASP A 236 -27.43 71.15 19.50
N GLU A 237 -27.56 70.68 20.75
CA GLU A 237 -28.18 71.43 21.86
C GLU A 237 -27.40 72.71 22.22
N LEU A 238 -26.07 72.64 22.16
CA LEU A 238 -25.21 73.79 22.41
C LEU A 238 -25.07 74.72 21.20
N GLY A 239 -25.59 74.33 20.03
CA GLY A 239 -25.44 75.07 18.77
C GLY A 239 -23.97 75.21 18.33
N ARG A 240 -23.10 74.27 18.69
CA ARG A 240 -21.64 74.32 18.42
C ARG A 240 -21.20 73.08 17.63
N PRO A 241 -20.21 73.19 16.72
CA PRO A 241 -19.73 72.04 15.96
C PRO A 241 -18.88 71.08 16.80
N VAL A 242 -18.78 69.82 16.36
CA VAL A 242 -17.84 68.84 16.93
C VAL A 242 -16.47 69.05 16.30
N LEU A 243 -15.46 69.23 17.12
CA LEU A 243 -14.09 69.54 16.71
C LEU A 243 -13.21 68.28 16.77
N TYR A 244 -12.30 68.13 15.82
CA TYR A 244 -11.25 67.11 15.86
C TYR A 244 -9.96 67.63 15.21
N VAL A 245 -8.82 67.05 15.57
CA VAL A 245 -7.53 67.40 14.95
C VAL A 245 -7.34 66.57 13.69
N TYR A 246 -7.11 67.24 12.57
CA TYR A 246 -6.91 66.58 11.29
C TYR A 246 -5.54 65.90 11.22
N SER A 247 -5.51 64.61 10.83
CA SER A 247 -4.30 63.91 10.39
C SER A 247 -4.55 63.26 9.03
N PRO A 248 -3.53 63.20 8.14
CA PRO A 248 -3.59 62.39 6.91
C PRO A 248 -3.82 60.90 7.19
N ASN A 249 -3.44 60.43 8.38
CA ASN A 249 -3.65 59.06 8.81
C ASN A 249 -4.88 58.96 9.71
N TYR A 250 -5.92 58.25 9.25
CA TYR A 250 -7.16 58.06 10.01
C TYR A 250 -6.95 57.35 11.36
N MET A 251 -5.86 56.60 11.52
CA MET A 251 -5.48 55.95 12.78
C MET A 251 -4.94 56.94 13.82
N GLU A 252 -4.59 58.16 13.43
CA GLU A 252 -4.06 59.19 14.34
C GLU A 252 -5.14 60.15 14.85
N ILE A 253 -6.33 60.11 14.27
CA ILE A 253 -7.49 60.86 14.75
C ILE A 253 -8.09 60.07 15.91
N ASP A 254 -7.77 60.46 17.13
CA ASP A 254 -8.14 59.75 18.35
C ASP A 254 -9.33 60.41 19.10
N ARG A 255 -9.41 61.74 19.10
CA ARG A 255 -10.32 62.48 19.98
C ARG A 255 -11.19 63.48 19.24
N PHE A 256 -12.48 63.43 19.56
CA PHE A 256 -13.49 64.40 19.16
C PHE A 256 -13.94 65.18 20.39
N TYR A 257 -14.20 66.47 20.26
CA TYR A 257 -14.64 67.27 21.39
C TYR A 257 -15.60 68.40 21.03
N VAL A 258 -16.42 68.79 22.00
CA VAL A 258 -17.36 69.90 21.92
C VAL A 258 -17.08 70.82 23.11
N SER A 259 -16.84 72.11 22.82
CA SER A 259 -16.56 73.12 23.84
C SER A 259 -17.87 73.72 24.34
N GLY A 260 -18.27 73.37 25.57
CA GLY A 260 -19.36 74.03 26.27
C GLY A 260 -18.89 75.26 27.06
N ASP A 261 -19.84 76.00 27.61
CA ASP A 261 -19.52 77.18 28.42
C ASP A 261 -18.83 76.79 29.73
N THR A 262 -19.24 75.67 30.36
CA THR A 262 -18.71 75.18 31.64
C THR A 262 -17.88 73.89 31.54
N TRP A 263 -18.19 72.98 30.60
CA TRP A 263 -17.54 71.67 30.46
C TRP A 263 -17.05 71.43 29.03
N ILE A 264 -16.00 70.62 28.89
CA ILE A 264 -15.56 70.10 27.58
C ILE A 264 -15.99 68.65 27.48
N TYR A 265 -16.76 68.31 26.46
CA TYR A 265 -17.16 66.93 26.19
C TYR A 265 -16.17 66.31 25.21
N ILE A 266 -15.56 65.19 25.59
CA ILE A 266 -14.54 64.49 24.80
C ILE A 266 -15.03 63.07 24.51
N LEU A 267 -14.76 62.57 23.31
CA LEU A 267 -14.96 61.18 22.92
C LEU A 267 -13.65 60.64 22.34
N ASP A 268 -13.17 59.53 22.90
CA ASP A 268 -12.11 58.73 22.29
C ASP A 268 -12.72 57.77 21.27
N ILE A 269 -12.41 57.99 19.99
CA ILE A 269 -12.99 57.22 18.89
C ILE A 269 -12.41 55.81 18.80
N LYS A 270 -11.17 55.61 19.26
CA LYS A 270 -10.54 54.29 19.24
C LYS A 270 -11.22 53.40 20.25
N ASP A 271 -11.33 53.85 21.49
CA ASP A 271 -12.02 53.11 22.56
C ASP A 271 -13.48 52.80 22.18
N TYR A 272 -14.17 53.76 21.57
CA TYR A 272 -15.52 53.56 21.05
C TYR A 272 -15.59 52.49 19.97
N ILE A 273 -14.73 52.56 18.94
CA ILE A 273 -14.75 51.61 17.81
C ILE A 273 -14.33 50.21 18.26
N TYR A 274 -13.33 50.06 19.12
CA TYR A 274 -12.93 48.76 19.69
C TYR A 274 -14.07 48.16 20.53
N SER A 275 -14.75 48.96 21.38
CA SER A 275 -15.94 48.47 22.12
C SER A 275 -17.10 48.00 21.23
N LEU A 276 -17.16 48.50 19.99
CA LEU A 276 -18.14 48.08 18.98
C LEU A 276 -17.66 46.87 18.17
N ILE A 277 -16.35 46.66 18.05
CA ILE A 277 -15.78 45.48 17.39
C ILE A 277 -15.97 44.29 18.33
N ASP A 278 -15.60 44.41 19.60
CA ASP A 278 -15.77 43.36 20.62
C ASP A 278 -17.22 42.90 20.77
N ARG A 279 -18.17 43.83 20.83
CA ARG A 279 -19.60 43.48 20.88
C ARG A 279 -20.08 42.73 19.64
N ASN A 280 -19.55 43.06 18.47
CA ASN A 280 -19.95 42.44 17.22
C ASN A 280 -19.33 41.04 17.06
N ILE A 281 -18.08 40.86 17.52
CA ILE A 281 -17.42 39.56 17.64
C ILE A 281 -18.22 38.68 18.60
N PHE A 282 -18.51 39.16 19.81
CA PHE A 282 -19.30 38.41 20.81
C PHE A 282 -20.69 38.02 20.28
N SER A 283 -21.37 38.92 19.54
CA SER A 283 -22.66 38.60 18.92
C SER A 283 -22.56 37.55 17.81
N LYS A 284 -21.49 37.55 17.02
CA LYS A 284 -21.24 36.52 15.99
C LYS A 284 -20.94 35.17 16.62
N THR A 285 -20.11 35.12 17.66
CA THR A 285 -19.77 33.88 18.38
C THR A 285 -21.01 33.24 19.01
N VAL A 286 -21.93 34.05 19.57
CA VAL A 286 -23.20 33.54 20.12
C VAL A 286 -24.16 33.02 19.04
N ILE A 287 -24.14 33.61 17.83
CA ILE A 287 -24.96 33.15 16.70
C ILE A 287 -24.41 31.83 16.15
N GLU A 288 -23.09 31.69 15.99
CA GLU A 288 -22.44 30.46 15.53
C GLU A 288 -22.68 29.29 16.51
N GLN A 289 -22.63 29.52 17.83
CA GLN A 289 -22.94 28.48 18.81
C GLN A 289 -24.41 28.07 18.86
N LYS A 290 -25.34 28.94 18.42
CA LYS A 290 -26.77 28.60 18.33
C LYS A 290 -27.08 27.76 17.10
N GLU A 291 -26.32 27.92 16.01
CA GLU A 291 -26.46 27.11 14.79
C GLU A 291 -25.85 25.71 14.94
N GLU A 292 -24.75 25.56 15.69
CA GLU A 292 -24.19 24.24 16.02
C GLU A 292 -25.14 23.39 16.89
N ASN A 293 -25.75 24.00 17.91
CA ASN A 293 -26.61 23.27 18.85
C ASN A 293 -27.97 22.83 18.25
N CYS A 294 -28.31 23.33 17.05
CA CYS A 294 -29.51 22.93 16.32
C CYS A 294 -29.25 21.73 15.39
N LYS A 295 -28.00 21.43 15.04
CA LYS A 295 -27.64 20.29 14.16
C LYS A 295 -27.43 18.97 14.89
N THR A 296 -27.22 18.97 16.21
CA THR A 296 -26.84 17.76 16.97
C THR A 296 -28.01 16.97 17.56
N LYS A 297 -29.28 17.34 17.27
CA LYS A 297 -30.46 16.67 17.86
C LYS A 297 -31.20 15.69 16.94
N ASP A 298 -30.78 15.53 15.69
CA ASP A 298 -31.45 14.64 14.72
C ASP A 298 -30.56 13.45 14.33
N LEU A 299 -30.39 12.48 15.24
CA LEU A 299 -30.05 11.11 14.85
C LEU A 299 -30.54 10.11 15.92
N PRO A 300 -31.43 9.15 15.58
CA PRO A 300 -31.95 8.17 16.53
C PRO A 300 -30.98 6.99 16.71
N GLU A 301 -30.77 6.60 17.97
CA GLU A 301 -30.16 5.32 18.36
C GLU A 301 -31.10 4.18 17.95
N ASN A 302 -30.59 3.28 17.10
CA ASN A 302 -31.16 1.95 16.86
C ASN A 302 -30.00 0.96 16.77
N SER A 303 -29.72 0.25 17.87
CA SER A 303 -29.72 -1.23 17.95
C SER A 303 -29.27 -1.72 19.32
#